data_AF-A0A972EZ12-F1
#
_entry.id   AF-A0A972EZ12-F1
#
_cell.length_a   1.000
_cell.length_b   1.000
_cell.length_c   1.000
_cell.angle_alpha   90.00
_cell.angle_beta   90.00
_cell.angle_gamma   90.00
#
_symmetry.space_group_name_H-M   'P 1'
#
loop_
_entity.id
_entity.type
_entity.pdbx_description
1 polymer ?
#
loop_
_entity_poly.entity_id
_entity_poly.type
_entity_poly.pdbx_seq_one_letter_code
_entity_poly.pdbx_strand_id
1 'polypeptide(L)'
;MRLERVVDLGHMEVRVKEITVGELRNLLAQDLGEFNAMEWLAGRTALPANLLQAFTDLSAEKIPTLTFSELQTIIEAVRAVNTAFFFVIENMGLLAGFIREMRAAGSKESPPD
;
A
#
# COMPACT_ATOMS: atom_id res chain seq x y z
N MET A 1 6.92 -3.16 -16.96
CA MET A 1 6.09 -4.35 -16.74
C MET A 1 5.76 -4.38 -15.26
N ARG A 2 4.49 -4.55 -14.88
CA ARG A 2 4.07 -4.60 -13.46
C ARG A 2 4.57 -5.90 -12.84
N LEU A 3 5.17 -5.86 -11.66
CA LEU A 3 5.52 -7.08 -10.94
C LEU A 3 4.24 -7.74 -10.41
N GLU A 4 4.11 -9.04 -10.65
CA GLU A 4 2.99 -9.84 -10.18
C GLU A 4 3.50 -11.17 -9.62
N ARG A 5 2.81 -11.67 -8.59
CA ARG A 5 3.08 -12.96 -7.97
C ARG A 5 1.76 -13.67 -7.69
N VAL A 6 1.70 -14.95 -8.02
CA VAL A 6 0.57 -15.81 -7.63
C VAL A 6 0.90 -16.49 -6.30
N VAL A 7 -0.05 -16.47 -5.37
CA VAL A 7 0.00 -17.19 -4.10
C VAL A 7 -1.07 -18.27 -4.15
N ASP A 8 -0.65 -19.53 -4.10
CA ASP A 8 -1.54 -20.68 -4.03
C ASP A 8 -1.81 -21.03 -2.56
N LEU A 9 -3.10 -21.04 -2.17
CA LEU A 9 -3.58 -21.39 -0.83
C LEU A 9 -4.19 -22.80 -0.79
N GLY A 10 -4.01 -23.59 -1.85
CA GLY A 10 -4.52 -24.96 -2.02
C GLY A 10 -6.00 -25.03 -2.41
N HIS A 11 -6.82 -24.10 -1.91
CA HIS A 11 -8.25 -24.01 -2.24
C HIS A 11 -8.60 -22.76 -3.08
N MET A 12 -7.65 -21.85 -3.24
CA MET A 12 -7.76 -20.69 -4.14
C MET A 12 -6.37 -20.14 -4.48
N GLU A 13 -6.30 -19.42 -5.60
CA GLU A 13 -5.15 -18.60 -5.97
C GLU A 13 -5.45 -17.13 -5.69
N VAL A 14 -4.43 -16.41 -5.21
CA VAL A 14 -4.46 -14.96 -5.00
C VAL A 14 -3.35 -14.33 -5.83
N ARG A 15 -3.71 -13.36 -6.68
CA ARG A 15 -2.74 -12.58 -7.45
C ARG A 15 -2.35 -11.36 -6.66
N VAL A 16 -1.08 -11.28 -6.29
CA VAL A 16 -0.46 -10.11 -5.69
C VAL A 16 0.17 -9.26 -6.80
N LYS A 17 -0.17 -7.98 -6.84
CA LYS A 17 0.31 -7.02 -7.83
C LYS A 17 1.10 -5.90 -7.19
N GLU A 18 2.09 -5.41 -7.93
CA GLU A 18 2.83 -4.20 -7.59
C GLU A 18 1.90 -2.99 -7.63
N ILE A 19 1.87 -2.14 -6.61
CA ILE A 19 1.07 -0.93 -6.61
C ILE A 19 1.68 0.12 -7.54
N THR A 20 0.84 0.86 -8.26
CA THR A 20 1.30 2.02 -9.03
C THR A 20 1.52 3.23 -8.12
N VAL A 21 2.33 4.20 -8.58
CA VAL A 21 2.53 5.48 -7.86
C VAL A 21 1.20 6.20 -7.62
N GLY A 22 0.26 6.13 -8.56
CA GLY A 22 -1.08 6.75 -8.43
C GLY A 22 -1.95 6.06 -7.38
N GLU A 23 -2.01 4.72 -7.40
CA GLU A 23 -2.72 3.93 -6.39
C GLU A 23 -2.13 4.18 -4.99
N LEU A 24 -0.80 4.28 -4.88
CA LEU A 24 -0.12 4.61 -3.63
C LEU A 24 -0.46 6.02 -3.14
N ARG A 25 -0.43 7.02 -4.02
CA ARG A 25 -0.83 8.39 -3.66
C ARG A 25 -2.26 8.42 -3.13
N ASN A 26 -3.16 7.67 -3.75
CA ASN A 26 -4.55 7.58 -3.32
C ASN A 26 -4.67 6.88 -1.97
N LEU A 27 -3.89 5.82 -1.73
CA LEU A 27 -3.83 5.12 -0.45
C LEU A 27 -3.30 6.02 0.67
N LEU A 28 -2.24 6.79 0.42
CA LEU A 28 -1.68 7.75 1.38
C LEU A 28 -2.57 9.01 1.60
N ALA A 29 -3.42 9.33 0.63
CA ALA A 29 -4.36 10.45 0.74
C ALA A 29 -5.66 10.07 1.48
N GLN A 30 -5.96 8.78 1.59
CA GLN A 30 -7.03 8.31 2.46
C GLN A 30 -6.62 8.55 3.91
N ASP A 31 -7.53 9.07 4.72
CA ASP A 31 -7.36 9.10 6.17
C ASP A 31 -7.48 7.66 6.67
N LEU A 32 -6.34 6.97 6.75
CA LEU A 32 -6.24 5.59 7.22
C LEU A 32 -6.20 5.50 8.76
N GLY A 33 -6.56 6.59 9.46
CA GLY A 33 -6.59 6.65 10.92
C GLY A 33 -5.23 6.37 11.54
N GLU A 34 -5.13 5.33 12.37
CA GLU A 34 -3.89 4.91 13.06
C GLU A 34 -2.93 4.10 12.18
N PHE A 35 -3.29 3.78 10.93
CA PHE A 35 -2.38 3.04 10.06
C PHE A 35 -1.22 3.93 9.63
N ASN A 36 -0.08 3.75 10.30
CA ASN A 36 1.16 4.32 9.88
C ASN A 36 1.83 3.41 8.84
N ALA A 37 1.74 3.81 7.56
CA ALA A 37 2.40 3.12 6.46
C ALA A 37 3.90 2.91 6.75
N MET A 38 4.58 3.87 7.38
CA MET A 38 6.01 3.76 7.74
C MET A 38 6.29 2.69 8.80
N GLU A 39 5.37 2.47 9.74
CA GLU A 39 5.54 1.42 10.73
C GLU A 39 5.25 0.03 10.15
N TRP A 40 4.29 -0.07 9.22
CA TRP A 40 4.07 -1.30 8.48
C TRP A 40 5.28 -1.66 7.61
N LEU A 41 5.88 -0.66 6.95
CA LEU A 41 7.13 -0.77 6.21
C LEU A 41 8.25 -1.36 7.07
N ALA A 42 8.40 -0.83 8.28
CA ALA A 42 9.36 -1.33 9.27
C ALA A 42 8.96 -2.67 9.91
N GLY A 43 7.85 -3.28 9.50
CA GLY A 43 7.34 -4.55 10.04
C GLY A 43 6.79 -4.46 11.46
N ARG A 44 6.50 -3.24 11.94
CA ARG A 44 6.08 -2.95 13.33
C ARG A 44 4.56 -2.89 13.49
N THR A 45 3.82 -2.73 12.40
CA THR A 45 2.36 -2.81 12.38
C THR A 45 1.91 -3.80 11.30
N ALA A 46 0.70 -4.35 11.45
CA ALA A 46 0.11 -5.24 10.46
C ALA A 46 -0.54 -4.43 9.32
N LEU A 47 -0.56 -4.97 8.11
CA LEU A 47 -1.35 -4.39 7.01
C LEU A 47 -2.84 -4.55 7.37
N PRO A 48 -3.62 -3.47 7.44
CA PRO A 48 -5.06 -3.55 7.61
C PRO A 48 -5.67 -4.36 6.46
N ALA A 49 -6.59 -5.25 6.80
CA ALA A 49 -7.15 -6.16 5.81
C ALA A 49 -7.90 -5.42 4.69
N ASN A 50 -8.48 -4.26 4.98
CA ASN A 50 -9.10 -3.37 3.99
C ASN A 50 -8.12 -2.82 2.93
N LEU A 51 -6.81 -2.84 3.19
CA LEU A 51 -5.80 -2.42 2.22
C LEU A 51 -5.31 -3.57 1.33
N LEU A 52 -5.58 -4.84 1.66
CA LEU A 52 -5.18 -5.98 0.83
C LEU A 52 -5.72 -5.90 -0.60
N GLN A 53 -6.89 -5.32 -0.78
CA GLN A 53 -7.51 -5.16 -2.10
C GLN A 53 -6.72 -4.21 -3.02
N ALA A 54 -5.91 -3.31 -2.46
CA ALA A 54 -5.04 -2.46 -3.26
C ALA A 54 -3.91 -3.27 -3.92
N PHE A 55 -3.47 -4.35 -3.26
CA PHE A 55 -2.33 -5.16 -3.66
C PHE A 55 -2.71 -6.52 -4.23
N THR A 56 -3.98 -6.91 -4.16
CA THR A 56 -4.44 -8.25 -4.55
C THR A 56 -5.73 -8.21 -5.36
N ASP A 57 -6.10 -9.34 -5.95
CA ASP A 57 -7.41 -9.59 -6.55
C ASP A 57 -8.47 -10.10 -5.56
N LEU A 58 -8.16 -10.10 -4.25
CA LEU A 58 -9.12 -10.51 -3.23
C LEU A 58 -10.29 -9.53 -3.13
N SER A 59 -11.50 -10.08 -3.15
CA SER A 59 -12.72 -9.33 -2.81
C SER A 59 -12.83 -9.13 -1.30
N ALA A 60 -13.52 -8.07 -0.88
CA ALA A 60 -13.69 -7.72 0.53
C ALA A 60 -14.44 -8.82 1.28
N GLU A 61 -15.31 -9.55 0.57
CA GLU A 61 -16.09 -10.67 1.09
C GLU A 61 -15.23 -11.93 1.36
N LYS A 62 -14.12 -12.11 0.63
CA LYS A 62 -13.23 -13.27 0.81
C LYS A 62 -12.18 -13.06 1.89
N ILE A 63 -11.88 -11.82 2.24
CA ILE A 63 -10.87 -11.51 3.26
C ILE A 63 -11.24 -12.11 4.64
N PRO A 64 -12.48 -12.00 5.13
CA PRO A 64 -12.90 -12.63 6.39
C PRO A 64 -12.90 -14.16 6.39
N THR A 65 -12.88 -14.80 5.22
CA THR A 65 -12.88 -16.27 5.12
C THR A 65 -11.48 -16.87 5.15
N LEU A 66 -10.43 -16.04 5.07
CA LEU A 66 -9.04 -16.50 5.14
C LEU A 66 -8.71 -16.94 6.57
N THR A 67 -7.97 -18.04 6.67
CA THR A 67 -7.29 -18.40 7.91
C THR A 67 -6.17 -17.41 8.20
N PHE A 68 -5.73 -17.36 9.46
CA PHE A 68 -4.61 -16.51 9.86
C PHE A 68 -3.32 -16.80 9.08
N SER A 69 -3.01 -18.09 8.84
CA SER A 69 -1.83 -18.51 8.07
C SER A 69 -1.88 -18.08 6.61
N GLU A 70 -3.05 -18.16 5.99
CA GLU A 70 -3.25 -17.72 4.60
C GLU A 70 -3.11 -16.20 4.49
N LEU A 71 -3.74 -15.47 5.42
CA LEU A 71 -3.61 -14.02 5.51
C LEU A 71 -2.15 -13.59 5.66
N GLN A 72 -1.39 -14.25 6.54
CA GLN A 72 0.03 -13.98 6.72
C GLN A 72 0.83 -14.24 5.44
N THR A 73 0.58 -15.36 4.77
CA THR A 73 1.24 -15.73 3.51
C THR A 73 1.00 -14.67 2.42
N ILE A 74 -0.23 -14.17 2.30
CA ILE A 74 -0.57 -13.10 1.35
C ILE A 74 0.14 -11.80 1.73
N ILE A 75 0.15 -11.41 3.00
CA ILE A 75 0.82 -10.18 3.47
C ILE A 75 2.32 -10.22 3.17
N GLU A 76 2.97 -11.36 3.40
CA GLU A 76 4.40 -11.55 3.06
C GLU A 76 4.65 -11.44 1.56
N ALA A 77 3.76 -12.00 0.74
CA ALA A 77 3.85 -11.87 -0.71
C ALA A 77 3.64 -10.42 -1.18
N VAL A 78 2.70 -9.68 -0.59
CA VAL A 78 2.51 -8.24 -0.82
C VAL A 78 3.79 -7.47 -0.51
N ARG A 79 4.41 -7.74 0.65
CA ARG A 79 5.68 -7.14 1.05
C ARG A 79 6.76 -7.42 0.01
N ALA A 80 6.94 -8.68 -0.39
CA ALA A 80 7.97 -9.08 -1.35
C ALA A 80 7.79 -8.40 -2.73
N VAL A 81 6.57 -8.39 -3.28
CA VAL A 81 6.31 -7.77 -4.59
C VAL A 81 6.51 -6.26 -4.55
N ASN A 82 6.14 -5.61 -3.46
CA ASN A 82 6.17 -4.15 -3.33
C ASN A 82 7.41 -3.63 -2.59
N THR A 83 8.40 -4.49 -2.30
CA THR A 83 9.60 -4.13 -1.51
C THR A 83 10.35 -2.96 -2.13
N ALA A 84 10.48 -2.90 -3.46
CA ALA A 84 11.15 -1.77 -4.13
C ALA A 84 10.39 -0.46 -3.93
N PHE A 85 9.07 -0.48 -4.06
CA PHE A 85 8.21 0.67 -3.78
C PHE A 85 8.32 1.14 -2.32
N PHE A 86 8.37 0.18 -1.40
CA PHE A 86 8.52 0.41 0.02
C PHE A 86 9.88 1.00 0.40
N PHE A 87 10.96 0.48 -0.18
CA PHE A 87 12.29 1.04 -0.06
C PHE A 87 12.36 2.46 -0.62
N VAL A 88 11.72 2.71 -1.77
CA VAL A 88 11.62 4.04 -2.35
C VAL A 88 10.89 4.99 -1.41
N ILE A 89 9.75 4.62 -0.81
CA ILE A 89 9.04 5.45 0.17
C ILE A 89 9.86 5.72 1.44
N GLU A 90 10.54 4.71 1.98
CA GLU A 90 11.40 4.85 3.16
C GLU A 90 12.55 5.83 2.91
N ASN A 91 13.22 5.72 1.75
CA ASN A 91 14.26 6.65 1.33
C ASN A 91 13.69 8.01 0.90
N MET A 92 12.43 8.03 0.43
CA MET A 92 11.60 9.21 0.17
C MET A 92 10.95 9.77 1.45
N GLY A 93 11.37 9.38 2.65
CA GLY A 93 11.20 10.24 3.84
C GLY A 93 11.75 11.65 3.62
N LEU A 94 12.71 11.81 2.69
CA LEU A 94 13.15 13.08 2.10
C LEU A 94 12.05 13.80 1.28
N LEU A 95 11.12 13.07 0.69
CA LEU A 95 10.01 13.54 -0.13
C LEU A 95 8.74 13.86 0.69
N ALA A 96 8.69 13.58 1.99
CA ALA A 96 7.70 14.22 2.88
C ALA A 96 7.86 15.74 2.89
N GLY A 97 9.10 16.25 2.73
CA GLY A 97 9.39 17.65 2.44
C GLY A 97 8.80 18.08 1.10
N PHE A 98 8.99 17.28 0.05
CA PHE A 98 8.49 17.55 -1.30
C PHE A 98 6.96 17.52 -1.42
N ILE A 99 6.25 16.59 -0.76
CA ILE A 99 4.77 16.56 -0.75
C ILE A 99 4.22 17.75 0.05
N ARG A 100 4.89 18.15 1.13
CA ARG A 100 4.55 19.36 1.89
C ARG A 100 4.78 20.62 1.04
N GLU A 101 5.85 20.66 0.24
CA GLU A 101 6.13 21.74 -0.72
C GLU A 101 5.13 21.77 -1.89
N MET A 102 4.77 20.63 -2.49
CA MET A 102 3.76 20.59 -3.55
C MET A 102 2.38 21.02 -3.06
N ARG A 103 2.00 20.64 -1.82
CA ARG A 103 0.76 21.08 -1.20
C ARG A 103 0.79 22.60 -0.89
N ALA A 104 1.94 23.15 -0.52
CA ALA A 104 2.13 24.58 -0.31
C ALA A 104 2.19 25.39 -1.62
N ALA A 105 2.75 24.82 -2.68
CA ALA A 105 2.84 25.44 -4.01
C ALA A 105 1.47 25.53 -4.69
N GLY A 106 0.63 24.51 -4.56
CA GLY A 106 -0.75 24.53 -5.07
C GLY A 106 -1.69 25.51 -4.36
N SER A 107 -1.32 26.04 -3.18
CA SER A 107 -2.11 27.06 -2.46
C SER A 107 -1.66 28.50 -2.73
N LYS A 108 -0.62 28.73 -3.54
CA LYS A 108 -0.10 30.08 -3.84
C LYS A 108 -0.54 30.65 -5.19
N GLU A 109 -1.29 29.90 -5.99
CA GLU A 109 -1.90 30.41 -7.24
C GLU A 109 -3.39 30.68 -7.04
N SER A 110 -3.70 31.77 -6.35
CA SER A 110 -4.93 32.53 -6.60
C SER A 110 -4.56 34.00 -6.40
N PRO A 111 -4.42 34.79 -7.48
CA PRO A 111 -4.30 36.24 -7.36
C PRO A 111 -5.62 36.77 -6.79
N PRO A 112 -5.59 37.78 -5.90
CA PRO A 112 -6.80 38.47 -5.51
C PRO A 112 -7.32 39.29 -6.71
N ASP A 113 -8.59 39.11 -7.06
CA ASP A 113 -9.37 40.07 -7.86
C ASP A 113 -9.67 41.34 -7.04
#